data_AF-A0A954IKQ2-F1
#
_entry.id   AF-A0A954IKQ2-F1
#
_cell.length_a   1.000
_cell.length_b   1.000
_cell.length_c   1.000
_cell.angle_alpha   90.00
_cell.angle_beta   90.00
_cell.angle_gamma   90.00
#
_symmetry.space_group_name_H-M   'P 1'
#
loop_
_entity.id
_entity.type
_entity.pdbx_description
1 polymer ?
#
loop_
_entity_poly.entity_id
_entity_poly.type
_entity_poly.pdbx_seq_one_letter_code
_entity_poly.pdbx_strand_id
1 'polypeptide(L)' 'MNNHRQYQYLLSTVIATLLSIGTTVAAQPNILLIVSEDNGPELGCYGDPYARTPNLDRLAGEGVRFHKAFVPQAG' A
#
# COMPACT_ATOMS: atom_id res chain seq x y z
N MET A 1 7.67 29.30 -47.01
CA MET A 1 8.04 27.86 -46.97
C MET A 1 8.42 27.33 -45.58
N ASN A 2 8.33 28.11 -44.49
CA ASN A 2 8.80 27.68 -43.16
C ASN A 2 7.73 27.02 -42.26
N ASN A 3 6.45 27.16 -42.58
CA ASN A 3 5.36 26.70 -41.70
C ASN A 3 5.23 25.17 -41.68
N HIS A 4 5.54 24.48 -42.80
CA HIS A 4 5.45 23.03 -42.89
C HIS A 4 6.46 22.32 -41.97
N ARG A 5 7.67 22.84 -41.86
CA ARG A 5 8.71 22.30 -40.94
C ARG A 5 8.34 22.52 -39.47
N GLN A 6 7.72 23.65 -39.13
CA GLN A 6 7.26 23.96 -37.77
C GLN A 6 6.19 22.98 -37.29
N TYR A 7 5.20 22.64 -38.13
CA TYR A 7 4.20 21.63 -37.79
C TYR A 7 4.80 20.24 -37.59
N GLN A 8 5.83 19.88 -38.37
CA GLN A 8 6.50 18.59 -38.22
C GLN A 8 7.26 18.48 -36.88
N TYR A 9 7.94 19.54 -36.44
CA TYR A 9 8.57 19.55 -35.12
C TYR A 9 7.55 19.44 -34.00
N LEU A 10 6.44 20.19 -34.07
CA LEU A 10 5.36 20.13 -33.09
C LEU A 10 4.75 18.73 -32.97
N LEU A 11 4.46 18.10 -34.12
CA LEU A 11 3.98 16.71 -34.18
C LEU A 11 5.00 15.73 -33.57
N SER A 12 6.29 15.86 -33.90
CA SER A 12 7.32 14.99 -33.33
C SER A 12 7.46 15.12 -31.82
N THR A 13 7.36 16.33 -31.28
CA THR A 13 7.42 16.55 -29.82
C THR A 13 6.21 15.96 -29.11
N VAL A 14 5.00 16.14 -29.65
CA VAL A 14 3.78 15.57 -29.06
C VAL A 14 3.82 14.04 -29.03
N ILE A 15 4.26 13.42 -30.12
CA ILE A 15 4.41 11.96 -30.22
C ILE A 15 5.46 11.46 -29.22
N ALA A 16 6.61 12.14 -29.09
CA ALA A 16 7.65 11.76 -28.15
C ALA A 16 7.19 11.86 -26.68
N THR A 17 6.39 12.88 -26.34
CA THR A 17 5.83 13.02 -24.99
C THR A 17 4.79 11.93 -24.68
N LEU A 18 3.94 11.58 -25.66
CA LEU A 18 2.96 10.51 -25.51
C LEU A 18 3.62 9.13 -25.35
N LEU A 19 4.75 8.88 -26.04
CA LEU A 19 5.50 7.62 -25.90
C LEU A 19 6.27 7.50 -24.57
N SER A 20 6.56 8.61 -23.87
CA SER A 20 7.25 8.59 -22.57
C SER A 20 6.34 8.28 -21.38
N ILE A 21 5.03 8.09 -21.60
CA ILE A 21 4.12 7.62 -20.55
C ILE A 21 4.36 6.12 -20.36
N GLY A 22 5.44 5.80 -19.65
CA GLY A 22 5.76 4.42 -19.27
C GLY A 22 4.71 3.89 -18.29
N THR A 23 4.26 2.66 -18.51
CA THR A 23 3.48 1.93 -17.51
C THR A 23 4.42 1.42 -16.43
N THR A 24 4.43 2.07 -15.27
CA THR A 24 5.06 1.48 -14.08
C THR A 24 4.24 0.25 -13.68
N VAL A 25 4.71 -0.94 -14.04
CA VAL A 25 4.16 -2.19 -13.51
C VAL A 25 4.48 -2.18 -12.02
N ALA A 26 3.44 -1.98 -11.18
CA ALA A 26 3.59 -2.08 -9.75
C ALA A 26 4.12 -3.47 -9.41
N ALA A 27 5.17 -3.55 -8.61
CA ALA A 27 5.70 -4.83 -8.15
C ALA A 27 4.59 -5.60 -7.42
N GLN A 28 4.47 -6.90 -7.70
CA GLN A 28 3.53 -7.75 -6.98
C GLN A 28 4.01 -7.88 -5.52
N PRO A 29 3.19 -7.46 -4.53
CA PRO A 29 3.59 -7.59 -3.14
C PRO A 29 3.52 -9.06 -2.69
N ASN A 30 4.42 -9.44 -1.80
CA ASN A 30 4.25 -10.68 -1.04
C ASN A 30 3.15 -10.46 0.02
N ILE A 31 2.27 -11.45 0.20
CA ILE A 31 1.21 -11.42 1.22
C ILE A 31 1.55 -12.44 2.29
N LEU A 32 1.68 -12.00 3.54
CA LEU A 32 1.84 -12.84 4.71
C LEU A 32 0.59 -12.70 5.60
N LEU A 33 -0.15 -13.79 5.78
CA LEU A 33 -1.28 -13.87 6.70
C LEU A 33 -0.84 -14.56 7.98
N ILE A 34 -0.92 -13.85 9.11
CA ILE A 34 -0.63 -14.38 10.44
C ILE A 34 -1.95 -14.51 11.18
N VAL A 35 -2.24 -15.70 11.69
CA VAL A 35 -3.42 -15.99 12.51
C VAL A 35 -2.96 -16.48 13.87
N SER A 36 -3.53 -15.92 14.93
CA SER A 36 -3.36 -16.38 16.31
C SER A 36 -4.67 -17.00 16.78
N GLU A 37 -4.57 -18.09 17.53
CA GLU A 37 -5.72 -18.70 18.20
C GLU A 37 -5.97 -18.03 19.55
N ASP A 38 -7.23 -18.00 19.97
CA ASP A 38 -7.74 -17.49 21.24
C ASP A 38 -7.15 -16.15 21.69
N ASN A 39 -6.90 -15.26 20.73
CA ASN A 39 -6.31 -13.95 20.98
C ASN A 39 -7.35 -12.84 20.86
N GLY A 40 -7.58 -12.11 21.94
CA GLY A 40 -8.43 -10.93 21.98
C GLY A 40 -7.62 -9.63 21.86
N PRO A 41 -8.16 -8.49 22.35
CA PRO A 41 -7.47 -7.20 22.35
C PRO A 41 -6.39 -7.07 23.44
N GLU A 42 -5.97 -8.15 24.10
CA GLU A 42 -4.95 -8.18 25.17
C GLU A 42 -3.52 -8.04 24.60
N LEU A 43 -3.28 -6.98 23.84
CA LEU A 43 -1.99 -6.62 23.26
C LEU A 43 -1.59 -5.20 23.67
N GLY A 44 -0.28 -4.91 23.71
CA GLY A 44 0.24 -3.59 24.05
C GLY A 44 -0.30 -2.50 23.11
N CYS A 45 -0.41 -2.82 21.82
CA CYS A 45 -1.00 -1.92 20.83
C CYS A 45 -2.51 -1.69 20.98
N TYR A 46 -3.22 -2.45 21.81
CA TYR A 46 -4.62 -2.14 22.17
C TYR A 46 -4.75 -1.49 23.55
N GLY A 47 -3.63 -1.24 24.23
CA GLY A 47 -3.57 -0.53 25.51
C GLY A 47 -3.49 -1.43 26.73
N ASP A 48 -3.25 -2.73 26.57
CA ASP A 48 -2.99 -3.63 27.70
C ASP A 48 -1.65 -3.27 28.37
N PRO A 49 -1.64 -2.87 29.67
CA PRO A 49 -0.43 -2.45 30.36
C PRO A 49 0.49 -3.62 30.78
N TYR A 50 0.02 -4.86 30.70
CA TYR A 50 0.77 -6.06 31.08
C TYR A 50 1.30 -6.84 29.88
N ALA A 51 0.68 -6.67 28.71
CA ALA A 51 1.10 -7.32 27.48
C ALA A 51 2.52 -6.87 27.05
N ARG A 52 3.40 -7.85 26.75
CA ARG A 52 4.72 -7.61 26.15
C ARG A 52 4.73 -8.12 24.72
N THR A 53 4.29 -7.28 23.78
CA THR A 53 4.06 -7.65 22.38
C THR A 53 4.83 -6.77 21.39
N PRO A 54 6.15 -6.51 21.58
CA PRO A 54 6.86 -5.45 20.88
C PRO A 54 6.86 -5.59 19.34
N ASN A 55 6.82 -6.82 18.82
CA ASN A 55 6.73 -7.06 17.38
C ASN A 55 5.36 -6.71 16.80
N LEU A 56 4.28 -7.02 17.53
CA LEU A 56 2.91 -6.67 17.12
C LEU A 56 2.64 -5.17 17.33
N ASP A 57 3.24 -4.59 18.37
CA ASP A 57 3.15 -3.14 18.63
C ASP A 57 3.84 -2.33 17.53
N ARG A 58 5.03 -2.77 17.11
CA ARG A 58 5.72 -2.20 15.95
C ARG A 58 4.92 -2.37 14.66
N LEU A 59 4.38 -3.57 14.41
CA LEU A 59 3.54 -3.83 13.23
C LEU A 59 2.31 -2.91 13.19
N ALA A 60 1.66 -2.69 14.33
CA ALA A 60 0.53 -1.79 14.45
C ALA A 60 0.90 -0.31 14.22
N GLY A 61 2.11 0.10 14.58
CA GLY A 61 2.63 1.46 14.35
C GLY A 61 3.09 1.74 12.91
N GLU A 62 3.51 0.70 12.19
CA GLU A 62 3.94 0.79 10.77
C GLU A 62 2.77 0.60 9.79
N GLY A 63 1.62 0.14 10.27
CA GLY A 63 0.47 -0.23 9.46
C GLY A 63 -0.84 0.41 9.89
N VAL A 64 -1.95 -0.27 9.57
CA VAL A 64 -3.29 0.12 9.97
C VAL A 64 -3.79 -0.83 11.03
N ARG A 65 -4.12 -0.30 12.21
CA ARG A 65 -4.73 -1.05 13.32
C ARG A 65 -6.25 -0.85 13.32
N PHE A 66 -7.00 -1.95 13.36
CA PHE A 66 -8.46 -1.91 13.45
C PHE A 66 -8.92 -1.90 14.91
N HIS A 67 -9.37 -0.75 15.41
CA HIS A 67 -9.90 -0.64 16.77
C HIS A 67 -11.24 -1.37 17.01
N LYS A 68 -11.92 -1.77 15.92
CA LYS A 68 -13.19 -2.49 15.93
C LYS A 68 -13.15 -3.61 14.91
N ALA A 69 -12.66 -4.77 15.31
CA ALA A 69 -12.64 -5.98 14.51
C ALA A 69 -13.50 -7.05 15.20
N PHE A 70 -14.39 -7.72 14.45
CA PHE A 70 -15.33 -8.70 14.97
C PHE A 70 -15.20 -10.00 14.19
N VAL A 71 -15.38 -11.13 14.88
CA VAL A 71 -15.51 -12.45 14.26
C VAL A 71 -16.98 -12.75 13.94
N PRO A 72 -17.28 -13.54 12.90
CA PRO A 72 -18.66 -13.92 12.58
C PRO A 72 -19.29 -14.83 13.65
N GLN A 73 -18.46 -15.58 14.40
CA GLN A 73 -18.88 -16.43 15.51
C GLN A 73 -17.77 -16.48 16.55
N ALA A 74 -18.11 -16.28 17.81
CA ALA A 74 -17.22 -16.55 18.94
C ALA A 74 -17.42 -18.01 19.39
N GLY A 75 -16.32 -18.73 19.59
CA GLY A 75 -16.31 -20.07 20.18
C GLY A 75 -16.59 -20.03 21.68
#